data_AF-A0A6L7MEA0-F1
#
_entry.id   AF-A0A6L7MEA0-F1
#
_cell.length_a   1.000
_cell.length_b   1.000
_cell.length_c   1.000
_cell.angle_alpha   90.00
_cell.angle_beta   90.00
_cell.angle_gamma   90.00
#
_symmetry.space_group_name_H-M   'P 1'
#
loop_
_entity.id
_entity.type
_entity.pdbx_description
1 polymer ?
#
loop_
_entity_poly.entity_id
_entity_poly.type
_entity_poly.pdbx_seq_one_letter_code
_entity_poly.pdbx_strand_id
1 'polypeptide(L)'
;MRGLEGLSEDWTITPVGGSDKVPTFVALIGAQTNLNVVVLIDYQHRDRQVVENLYKRKLLDRRHVITYADFTLEDEADVEDMFDPDFYLSIVNDVYGSSISESDISIGHPRIVRRLEKYFSDNPLTSEERFNHYRPAKYLAENISSLESQLSDVVLQRFQRVFDRLNSLLVRSPSQ
;
A
#
# COMPACT_ATOMS: atom_id res chain seq x y z
N MET A 1 11.05 -3.02 -18.63
CA MET A 1 11.28 -3.32 -17.20
C MET A 1 12.77 -3.18 -16.89
N ARG A 2 13.13 -2.38 -15.88
CA ARG A 2 14.53 -1.99 -15.56
C ARG A 2 15.38 -3.11 -14.91
N GLY A 3 15.05 -4.39 -15.14
CA GLY A 3 15.78 -5.55 -14.61
C GLY A 3 15.64 -5.79 -13.11
N LEU A 4 14.69 -5.12 -12.44
CA LEU A 4 14.39 -5.33 -11.02
C LEU A 4 13.53 -6.57 -10.82
N GLU A 5 13.73 -7.26 -9.69
CA GLU A 5 12.93 -8.43 -9.33
C GLU A 5 11.52 -8.02 -8.92
N GLY A 6 10.52 -8.68 -9.51
CA GLY A 6 9.11 -8.47 -9.20
C GLY A 6 8.61 -9.44 -8.12
N LEU A 7 7.32 -9.33 -7.77
CA LEU A 7 6.66 -10.33 -6.96
C LEU A 7 6.70 -11.69 -7.68
N SER A 8 7.09 -12.75 -6.97
CA SER A 8 7.09 -14.11 -7.52
C SER A 8 5.70 -14.54 -7.97
N GLU A 9 5.62 -15.25 -9.10
CA GLU A 9 4.39 -15.85 -9.63
C GLU A 9 3.84 -16.98 -8.75
N ASP A 10 4.64 -17.48 -7.79
CA ASP A 10 4.20 -18.46 -6.78
C ASP A 10 3.18 -17.85 -5.78
N TRP A 11 3.08 -16.52 -5.73
CA TRP A 11 2.12 -15.83 -4.89
C TRP A 11 0.75 -15.69 -5.58
N THR A 12 -0.31 -16.00 -4.84
CA THR A 12 -1.68 -15.63 -5.23
C THR A 12 -2.14 -14.43 -4.40
N ILE A 13 -2.42 -13.30 -5.06
CA ILE A 13 -2.90 -12.08 -4.40
C ILE A 13 -4.41 -12.19 -4.14
N THR A 14 -4.82 -11.96 -2.89
CA THR A 14 -6.24 -11.91 -2.49
C THR A 14 -6.56 -10.57 -1.84
N PRO A 15 -7.30 -9.66 -2.50
CA PRO A 15 -7.71 -8.40 -1.88
C PRO A 15 -8.78 -8.65 -0.81
N VAL A 16 -8.55 -8.13 0.40
CA VAL A 16 -9.44 -8.34 1.56
C VAL A 16 -10.42 -7.18 1.82
N GLY A 17 -10.23 -6.05 1.13
CA GLY A 17 -11.13 -4.89 1.20
C GLY A 17 -11.15 -4.17 2.56
N GLY A 18 -10.02 -4.12 3.25
CA GLY A 18 -9.81 -3.42 4.52
C GLY A 18 -8.96 -4.19 5.54
N SER A 19 -8.16 -3.50 6.35
CA SER A 19 -7.31 -4.09 7.39
C SER A 19 -8.14 -4.78 8.49
N ASP A 20 -9.34 -4.27 8.77
CA ASP A 20 -10.30 -4.80 9.73
C ASP A 20 -10.79 -6.21 9.40
N LYS A 21 -10.81 -6.58 8.11
CA LYS A 21 -11.25 -7.89 7.62
C LYS A 21 -10.13 -8.94 7.60
N VAL A 22 -8.88 -8.52 7.69
CA VAL A 22 -7.70 -9.40 7.63
C VAL A 22 -7.80 -10.57 8.61
N PRO A 23 -8.12 -10.37 9.91
CA PRO A 23 -8.18 -11.50 10.86
C PRO A 23 -9.17 -12.59 10.44
N THR A 24 -10.31 -12.22 9.86
CA THR A 24 -11.33 -13.16 9.39
C THR A 24 -10.82 -13.96 8.20
N PHE A 25 -10.21 -13.29 7.21
CA PHE A 25 -9.65 -13.97 6.03
C PHE A 25 -8.51 -14.92 6.42
N VAL A 26 -7.61 -14.46 7.28
CA VAL A 26 -6.51 -15.27 7.79
C VAL A 26 -7.05 -16.51 8.53
N ALA A 27 -8.09 -16.37 9.34
CA ALA A 27 -8.68 -17.52 10.04
C ALA A 27 -9.32 -18.53 9.08
N LEU A 28 -9.96 -18.06 7.99
CA LEU A 28 -10.56 -18.93 6.98
C LEU A 28 -9.52 -19.66 6.12
N ILE A 29 -8.47 -18.95 5.70
CA ILE A 29 -7.40 -19.51 4.83
C ILE A 29 -6.45 -20.39 5.66
N GLY A 30 -6.06 -19.92 6.85
CA GLY A 30 -5.16 -20.63 7.75
C GLY A 30 -5.75 -21.91 8.37
N ALA A 31 -7.07 -22.12 8.27
CA ALA A 31 -7.68 -23.41 8.58
C ALA A 31 -7.28 -24.51 7.58
N GLN A 32 -6.71 -24.15 6.42
CA GLN A 32 -6.15 -25.09 5.45
C GLN A 32 -4.68 -25.39 5.80
N THR A 33 -4.37 -26.66 6.03
CA THR A 33 -3.08 -27.11 6.57
C THR A 33 -1.84 -26.89 5.68
N ASN A 34 -2.02 -26.45 4.44
CA ASN A 34 -0.93 -26.36 3.45
C ASN A 34 -0.79 -24.98 2.78
N LEU A 35 -1.42 -23.93 3.33
CA LEU A 35 -1.30 -22.59 2.75
C LEU A 35 -0.33 -21.73 3.56
N ASN A 36 0.72 -21.25 2.88
CA ASN A 36 1.58 -20.20 3.39
C ASN A 36 0.90 -18.85 3.18
N VAL A 37 0.52 -18.18 4.26
CA VAL A 37 -0.21 -16.92 4.21
C VAL A 37 0.67 -15.79 4.74
N VAL A 38 0.75 -14.72 3.96
CA VAL A 38 1.42 -13.47 4.32
C VAL A 38 0.43 -12.33 4.11
N VAL A 39 0.46 -11.36 5.01
CA VAL A 39 -0.38 -10.16 4.96
C VAL A 39 0.53 -8.96 4.72
N LEU A 40 0.20 -8.17 3.70
CA LEU A 40 0.73 -6.83 3.47
C LEU A 40 -0.41 -5.82 3.63
N ILE A 41 -0.25 -4.84 4.51
CA ILE A 41 -1.30 -3.87 4.86
C ILE A 41 -0.77 -2.45 4.98
N ASP A 42 -1.66 -1.49 4.76
CA ASP A 42 -1.47 -0.13 5.24
C ASP A 42 -1.35 -0.12 6.76
N TYR A 43 -0.59 0.83 7.30
CA TYR A 43 -0.38 0.93 8.74
C TYR A 43 -0.60 2.33 9.27
N GLN A 44 -1.33 2.36 10.37
CA GLN A 44 -1.63 3.51 11.19
C GLN A 44 -1.73 3.05 12.63
N HIS A 45 -1.38 3.89 13.59
CA HIS A 45 -1.33 3.49 15.00
C HIS A 45 -2.65 2.94 15.53
N ARG A 46 -3.80 3.39 15.00
CA ARG A 46 -5.11 2.84 15.37
C ARG A 46 -5.30 1.37 14.95
N ASP A 47 -4.60 0.91 13.92
CA ASP A 47 -4.69 -0.46 13.42
C ASP A 47 -3.75 -1.41 14.16
N ARG A 48 -2.89 -0.88 15.05
CA ARG A 48 -1.95 -1.65 15.86
C ARG A 48 -2.62 -2.83 16.54
N GLN A 49 -3.80 -2.65 17.15
CA GLN A 49 -4.48 -3.75 17.83
C GLN A 49 -4.90 -4.87 16.86
N VAL A 50 -5.31 -4.54 15.63
CA VAL A 50 -5.66 -5.52 14.60
C VAL A 50 -4.44 -6.31 14.18
N VAL A 51 -3.34 -5.62 13.87
CA VAL A 51 -2.03 -6.21 13.54
C VAL A 51 -1.53 -7.11 14.66
N GLU A 52 -1.56 -6.62 15.91
CA GLU A 52 -1.15 -7.37 17.09
C GLU A 52 -2.01 -8.61 17.31
N ASN A 53 -3.31 -8.53 17.05
CA ASN A 53 -4.22 -9.66 17.19
C ASN A 53 -3.91 -10.80 16.21
N LEU A 54 -3.38 -10.52 15.01
CA LEU A 54 -3.02 -11.56 14.03
C LEU A 54 -2.01 -12.55 14.62
N TYR A 55 -0.97 -12.06 15.30
CA TYR A 55 0.03 -12.95 15.89
C TYR A 55 -0.24 -13.31 17.34
N LYS A 56 -0.85 -12.43 18.15
CA LYS A 56 -1.22 -12.77 19.55
C LYS A 56 -2.25 -13.90 19.64
N ARG A 57 -3.17 -13.98 18.66
CA ARG A 57 -4.17 -15.06 18.57
C ARG A 57 -3.66 -16.28 17.82
N LYS A 58 -2.35 -16.33 17.50
CA LYS A 58 -1.71 -17.40 16.72
C LYS A 58 -2.37 -17.63 15.35
N LEU A 59 -2.93 -16.59 14.74
CA LEU A 59 -3.50 -16.66 13.40
C LEU A 59 -2.40 -16.62 12.34
N LEU A 60 -1.33 -15.85 12.60
CA LEU A 60 -0.12 -15.79 11.77
C LEU A 60 1.13 -15.68 12.64
N ASP A 61 2.26 -16.12 12.09
CA ASP A 61 3.56 -15.72 12.60
C ASP A 61 3.74 -14.21 12.43
N ARG A 62 4.33 -13.54 13.43
CA ARG A 62 4.61 -12.09 13.36
C ARG A 62 5.42 -11.72 12.12
N ARG A 63 6.30 -12.60 11.65
CA ARG A 63 7.13 -12.40 10.46
C ARG A 63 6.32 -12.36 9.15
N HIS A 64 5.10 -12.90 9.14
CA HIS A 64 4.18 -12.93 8.00
C HIS A 64 3.19 -11.76 8.01
N VAL A 65 3.33 -10.82 8.94
CA VAL A 65 2.56 -9.58 8.97
C VAL A 65 3.51 -8.45 8.61
N ILE A 66 3.32 -7.88 7.43
CA ILE A 66 4.16 -6.84 6.82
C ILE A 66 3.29 -5.59 6.62
N THR A 67 3.88 -4.43 6.81
CA THR A 67 3.23 -3.13 6.60
C THR A 67 3.97 -2.31 5.56
N TYR A 68 3.28 -1.39 4.87
CA TYR A 68 3.97 -0.43 3.99
C TYR A 68 4.92 0.48 4.76
N ALA A 69 4.64 0.77 6.04
CA ALA A 69 5.51 1.55 6.91
C ALA A 69 6.90 0.89 7.10
N ASP A 70 7.02 -0.44 6.95
CA ASP A 70 8.32 -1.14 6.99
C ASP A 70 9.26 -0.72 5.82
N PHE A 71 8.75 -0.02 4.80
CA PHE A 71 9.48 0.35 3.59
C PHE A 71 9.51 1.85 3.31
N THR A 72 8.87 2.67 4.16
CA THR A 72 8.92 4.13 4.13
C THR A 72 9.81 4.65 5.26
N LEU A 73 9.87 5.97 5.44
CA LEU A 73 10.59 6.61 6.55
C LEU A 73 9.69 6.94 7.75
N GLU A 74 8.38 6.80 7.58
CA GLU A 74 7.36 7.23 8.55
C GLU A 74 6.81 6.03 9.32
N ASP A 75 6.40 6.27 10.56
CA ASP A 75 5.80 5.24 11.43
C ASP A 75 4.38 4.83 11.00
N GLU A 76 3.77 5.57 10.07
CA GLU A 76 2.50 5.26 9.41
C GLU A 76 2.66 5.43 7.89
N ALA A 77 2.12 4.50 7.12
CA ALA A 77 2.11 4.59 5.66
C ALA A 77 0.97 3.76 5.07
N ASP A 78 0.31 4.33 4.08
CA ASP A 78 -0.56 3.63 3.13
C ASP A 78 0.28 3.30 1.86
N VAL A 79 -0.25 2.49 0.94
CA VAL A 79 0.46 2.17 -0.32
C VAL A 79 0.82 3.42 -1.15
N GLU A 80 0.02 4.49 -1.07
CA GLU A 80 0.27 5.76 -1.75
C GLU A 80 1.57 6.43 -1.28
N ASP A 81 1.95 6.23 -0.01
CA ASP A 81 3.16 6.82 0.58
C ASP A 81 4.45 6.12 0.10
N MET A 82 4.32 5.04 -0.68
CA MET A 82 5.44 4.39 -1.35
C MET A 82 5.95 5.23 -2.55
N PHE A 83 5.10 6.08 -3.11
CA PHE A 83 5.46 6.97 -4.21
C PHE A 83 6.17 8.23 -3.72
N ASP A 84 6.82 8.95 -4.64
CA ASP A 84 7.28 10.30 -4.34
C ASP A 84 6.07 11.23 -4.27
N PRO A 85 6.00 12.16 -3.29
CA PRO A 85 4.83 13.02 -3.14
C PRO A 85 4.52 13.83 -4.40
N ASP A 86 5.54 14.43 -5.04
CA ASP A 86 5.38 15.20 -6.27
C ASP A 86 4.76 14.37 -7.41
N PHE A 87 5.20 13.11 -7.55
CA PHE A 87 4.64 12.18 -8.54
C PHE A 87 3.19 11.82 -8.21
N TYR A 88 2.89 11.52 -6.95
CA TYR A 88 1.52 11.21 -6.57
C TYR A 88 0.58 12.42 -6.76
N LEU A 89 1.05 13.62 -6.43
CA LEU A 89 0.31 14.87 -6.62
C LEU A 89 0.08 15.19 -8.10
N SER A 90 1.01 14.87 -9.01
CA SER A 90 0.77 15.06 -10.44
C SER A 90 -0.41 14.21 -10.92
N ILE A 91 -0.49 12.94 -10.50
CA ILE A 91 -1.63 12.06 -10.81
C ILE A 91 -2.93 12.62 -10.23
N VAL A 92 -2.90 13.08 -8.97
CA VAL A 92 -4.08 13.69 -8.34
C VAL A 92 -4.53 14.92 -9.14
N ASN A 93 -3.60 15.77 -9.54
CA ASN A 93 -3.89 16.97 -10.31
C ASN A 93 -4.51 16.65 -11.68
N ASP A 94 -4.00 15.63 -12.38
CA ASP A 94 -4.56 15.18 -13.66
C ASP A 94 -5.99 14.63 -13.49
N VAL A 95 -6.22 13.86 -12.42
CA VAL A 95 -7.53 13.23 -12.15
C VAL A 95 -8.59 14.21 -11.70
N TYR A 96 -8.19 15.26 -10.98
CA TYR A 96 -9.09 16.22 -10.35
C TYR A 96 -9.10 17.60 -11.02
N GLY A 97 -8.27 17.82 -12.05
CA GLY A 97 -8.14 19.13 -12.70
C GLY A 97 -7.62 20.22 -11.76
N SER A 98 -6.76 19.84 -10.80
CA SER A 98 -6.22 20.72 -9.76
C SER A 98 -4.76 21.11 -10.03
N SER A 99 -4.18 21.94 -9.17
CA SER A 99 -2.77 22.34 -9.25
C SER A 99 -2.17 22.41 -7.84
N ILE A 100 -2.29 21.29 -7.13
CA ILE A 100 -1.85 21.10 -5.75
C ILE A 100 -0.35 20.76 -5.75
N SER A 101 0.40 21.42 -4.89
CA SER A 101 1.79 21.15 -4.55
C SER A 101 1.91 20.61 -3.13
N GLU A 102 3.09 20.09 -2.76
CA GLU A 102 3.33 19.61 -1.39
C GLU A 102 3.09 20.69 -0.33
N SER A 103 3.37 21.96 -0.65
CA SER A 103 3.16 23.08 0.27
C SER A 103 1.69 23.43 0.51
N ASP A 104 0.79 23.02 -0.38
CA ASP A 104 -0.65 23.30 -0.24
C ASP A 104 -1.33 22.35 0.74
N ILE A 105 -0.73 21.19 0.99
CA ILE A 105 -1.30 20.16 1.86
C ILE A 105 -0.53 20.11 3.19
N SER A 106 -1.27 19.92 4.29
CA SER A 106 -0.69 19.97 5.65
C SER A 106 0.50 19.03 5.82
N ILE A 107 1.59 19.50 6.45
CA ILE A 107 2.76 18.69 6.81
C ILE A 107 2.48 17.85 8.09
N GLY A 108 1.36 18.09 8.78
CA GLY A 108 1.07 17.50 10.09
C GLY A 108 0.58 16.04 10.08
N HIS A 109 0.57 15.35 8.95
CA HIS A 109 0.18 13.94 8.89
C HIS A 109 1.15 13.16 7.98
N PRO A 110 1.69 12.01 8.41
CA PRO A 110 2.65 11.21 7.62
C PRO A 110 2.07 10.62 6.32
N ARG A 111 0.75 10.64 6.13
CA ARG A 111 0.06 9.92 5.07
C ARG A 111 -0.56 10.88 4.08
N ILE A 112 -0.16 10.78 2.82
CA ILE A 112 -0.54 11.72 1.77
C ILE A 112 -2.04 11.73 1.51
N VAL A 113 -2.70 10.57 1.61
CA VAL A 113 -4.16 10.45 1.47
C VAL A 113 -4.88 11.30 2.52
N ARG A 114 -4.43 11.28 3.78
CA ARG A 114 -5.02 12.08 4.86
C ARG A 114 -4.79 13.58 4.66
N ARG A 115 -3.61 13.96 4.18
CA ARG A 115 -3.29 15.34 3.81
C ARG A 115 -4.22 15.85 2.72
N LEU A 116 -4.49 15.03 1.69
CA LEU A 116 -5.38 15.35 0.58
C LEU A 116 -6.86 15.36 0.97
N GLU A 117 -7.32 14.39 1.78
CA GLU A 117 -8.68 14.40 2.34
C GLU A 117 -8.98 15.70 3.08
N LYS A 118 -8.03 16.17 3.90
CA LYS A 118 -8.14 17.46 4.57
C LYS A 118 -8.18 18.60 3.57
N TYR A 119 -7.24 18.64 2.61
CA TYR A 119 -7.17 19.69 1.62
C TYR A 119 -8.47 19.84 0.83
N PHE A 120 -9.02 18.74 0.29
CA PHE A 120 -10.27 18.76 -0.48
C PHE A 120 -11.51 18.99 0.39
N SER A 121 -11.46 18.69 1.69
CA SER A 121 -12.52 19.09 2.61
C SER A 121 -12.53 20.61 2.83
N ASP A 122 -11.35 21.24 2.85
CA ASP A 122 -11.22 22.69 3.02
C ASP A 122 -11.40 23.44 1.67
N ASN A 123 -11.10 22.77 0.55
CA ASN A 123 -11.14 23.29 -0.82
C ASN A 123 -11.93 22.34 -1.75
N PRO A 124 -13.25 22.22 -1.57
CA PRO A 124 -14.06 21.31 -2.37
C PRO A 124 -14.13 21.77 -3.83
N LEU A 125 -13.91 20.84 -4.78
CA LEU A 125 -14.05 21.12 -6.22
C LEU A 125 -15.50 21.35 -6.61
N THR A 126 -16.41 20.62 -5.96
CA THR A 126 -17.87 20.78 -6.05
C THR A 126 -18.47 20.58 -4.67
N SER A 127 -19.71 21.04 -4.46
CA SER A 127 -20.38 21.02 -3.16
C SER A 127 -20.55 19.62 -2.52
N GLU A 128 -20.39 18.55 -3.30
CA GLU A 128 -20.62 17.17 -2.85
C GLU A 128 -19.40 16.25 -3.01
N GLU A 129 -18.34 16.70 -3.70
CA GLU A 129 -17.21 15.85 -4.03
C GLU A 129 -16.21 15.77 -2.88
N ARG A 130 -16.03 14.55 -2.34
CA ARG A 130 -14.95 14.22 -1.42
C ARG A 130 -13.79 13.60 -2.19
N PHE A 131 -12.58 13.77 -1.65
CA PHE A 131 -11.41 13.07 -2.17
C PHE A 131 -11.63 11.55 -2.14
N ASN A 132 -11.25 10.89 -3.23
CA ASN A 132 -11.42 9.46 -3.42
C ASN A 132 -10.13 8.90 -4.04
N HIS A 133 -9.28 8.33 -3.19
CA HIS A 133 -7.99 7.74 -3.56
C HIS A 133 -8.09 6.64 -4.63
N TYR A 134 -9.26 6.00 -4.80
CA TYR A 134 -9.49 5.04 -5.88
C TYR A 134 -9.35 5.67 -7.27
N ARG A 135 -9.66 6.95 -7.44
CA ARG A 135 -9.56 7.62 -8.75
C ARG A 135 -8.09 7.76 -9.21
N PRO A 136 -7.15 8.30 -8.39
CA PRO A 136 -5.72 8.22 -8.68
C PRO A 136 -5.21 6.80 -8.92
N ALA A 137 -5.63 5.83 -8.09
CA ALA A 137 -5.19 4.44 -8.25
C ALA A 137 -5.64 3.84 -9.60
N LYS A 138 -6.90 4.08 -10.00
CA LYS A 138 -7.43 3.65 -11.29
C LYS A 138 -6.68 4.33 -12.45
N TYR A 139 -6.48 5.65 -12.36
CA TYR A 139 -5.75 6.40 -13.39
C TYR A 139 -4.33 5.86 -13.57
N LEU A 140 -3.60 5.62 -12.49
CA LEU A 140 -2.27 5.03 -12.53
C LEU A 140 -2.27 3.66 -13.22
N ALA A 141 -3.20 2.78 -12.86
CA ALA A 141 -3.31 1.46 -13.46
C ALA A 141 -3.62 1.50 -14.97
N GLU A 142 -4.50 2.41 -15.40
CA GLU A 142 -4.88 2.58 -16.81
C GLU A 142 -3.78 3.26 -17.64
N ASN A 143 -2.90 4.05 -17.02
CA ASN A 143 -1.90 4.88 -17.70
C ASN A 143 -0.46 4.49 -17.34
N ILE A 144 -0.23 3.30 -16.76
CA ILE A 144 1.11 2.94 -16.26
C ILE A 144 2.19 2.99 -17.35
N SER A 145 1.86 2.62 -18.59
CA SER A 145 2.81 2.64 -19.72
C SER A 145 3.32 4.03 -20.07
N SER A 146 2.55 5.09 -19.81
CA SER A 146 3.01 6.48 -20.01
C SER A 146 3.67 7.06 -18.76
N LEU A 147 3.32 6.57 -17.58
CA LEU A 147 3.79 7.08 -16.29
C LEU A 147 5.05 6.38 -15.77
N GLU A 148 5.37 5.15 -16.22
CA GLU A 148 6.49 4.37 -15.69
C GLU A 148 7.86 5.06 -15.81
N SER A 149 8.02 5.93 -16.82
CA SER A 149 9.25 6.69 -17.03
C SER A 149 9.46 7.79 -15.98
N GLN A 150 8.38 8.24 -15.33
CA GLN A 150 8.40 9.28 -14.31
C GLN A 150 8.66 8.73 -12.90
N LEU A 151 8.55 7.41 -12.71
CA LEU A 151 8.89 6.77 -11.44
C LEU A 151 10.39 6.88 -11.18
N SER A 152 10.73 7.44 -10.02
CA SER A 152 12.11 7.52 -9.55
C SER A 152 12.65 6.14 -9.19
N ASP A 153 13.98 6.01 -9.21
CA ASP A 153 14.64 4.78 -8.76
C ASP A 153 14.38 4.50 -7.27
N VAL A 154 14.13 5.53 -6.46
CA VAL A 154 13.79 5.37 -5.03
C VAL A 154 12.45 4.66 -4.88
N VAL A 155 11.43 5.08 -5.64
CA VAL A 155 10.11 4.41 -5.63
C VAL A 155 10.24 2.96 -6.08
N LEU A 156 10.97 2.71 -7.17
CA LEU A 156 11.19 1.35 -7.66
C LEU A 156 11.92 0.47 -6.63
N GLN A 157 12.92 1.01 -5.93
CA GLN A 157 13.63 0.30 -4.86
C GLN A 157 12.73 0.02 -3.64
N ARG A 158 11.83 0.94 -3.28
CA ARG A 158 10.86 0.69 -2.19
C ARG A 158 9.97 -0.51 -2.52
N PHE A 159 9.40 -0.56 -3.72
CA PHE A 159 8.58 -1.71 -4.16
C PHE A 159 9.40 -2.99 -4.33
N GLN A 160 10.63 -2.90 -4.83
CA GLN A 160 11.51 -4.08 -4.90
C GLN A 160 11.76 -4.68 -3.51
N ARG A 161 12.02 -3.85 -2.49
CA ARG A 161 12.19 -4.34 -1.11
C ARG A 161 10.93 -5.04 -0.58
N VAL A 162 9.74 -4.58 -0.96
CA VAL A 162 8.48 -5.27 -0.64
C VAL A 162 8.48 -6.66 -1.29
N PHE A 163 8.79 -6.74 -2.57
CA PHE A 163 8.82 -8.02 -3.30
C PHE A 163 9.89 -8.97 -2.75
N ASP A 164 11.11 -8.50 -2.51
CA ASP A 164 12.18 -9.29 -1.89
C ASP A 164 11.73 -9.85 -0.54
N ARG A 165 11.09 -9.00 0.28
CA ARG A 165 10.58 -9.40 1.59
C ARG A 165 9.51 -10.49 1.45
N LEU A 166 8.54 -10.31 0.55
CA LEU A 166 7.50 -11.30 0.30
C LEU A 166 8.09 -12.60 -0.26
N ASN A 167 8.92 -12.53 -1.29
CA ASN A 167 9.57 -13.68 -1.92
C ASN A 167 10.43 -14.47 -0.92
N SER A 168 11.07 -13.79 0.05
CA SER A 168 11.84 -14.45 1.12
C SER A 168 10.98 -15.32 2.05
N LEU A 169 9.66 -15.11 2.07
CA LEU A 169 8.71 -15.86 2.89
C LEU A 169 8.06 -17.03 2.15
N LEU A 170 8.36 -17.24 0.87
CA LEU A 170 7.90 -18.42 0.15
C LEU A 170 8.47 -19.69 0.77
N VAL A 171 7.59 -20.62 1.14
CA VAL A 171 8.00 -21.97 1.51
C VAL A 171 8.34 -22.71 0.23
N ARG A 172 9.63 -22.82 -0.09
CA ARG A 172 10.07 -23.68 -1.18
C ARG A 172 9.88 -25.13 -0.74
N SER A 173 9.08 -25.90 -1.47
CA SER A 173 9.08 -27.36 -1.35
C SER A 173 10.52 -27.85 -1.50
N PRO A 174 10.99 -28.82 -0.69
CA PRO A 174 12.27 -29.46 -0.95
C PRO A 174 12.23 -29.99 -2.38
N SER A 175 13.26 -29.67 -3.17
CA SER A 175 13.44 -30.23 -4.51
C SER A 175 13.29 -31.76 -4.42
N GLN A 176 12.34 -32.32 -5.18
CA GLN A 176 12.23 -33.77 -5.34
C GLN A 176 13.46 -34.33 -6.05
#